data_AF-A0A7W7RBD1-F1
#
_entry.id   AF-A0A7W7RBD1-F1
#
_cell.length_a   1.000
_cell.length_b   1.000
_cell.length_c   1.000
_cell.angle_alpha   90.00
_cell.angle_beta   90.00
_cell.angle_gamma   90.00
#
_symmetry.space_group_name_H-M   'P 1'
#
loop_
_entity.id
_entity.type
_entity.pdbx_description
1 polymer ?
#
loop_
_entity_poly.entity_id
_entity_poly.type
_entity_poly.pdbx_seq_one_letter_code
_entity_poly.pdbx_strand_id
1 'polypeptide(L)'
;MTRVMDADGRLPKDAVDEVLPLFDDPPVGGVQLTARIRNRTSWLTMLQNMEFWAPSAICQFARAATATVSLAGNGQFTRLKHACP
;
A
#
# COMPACT_ATOMS: atom_id res chain seq x y z
N MET A 1 -0.14 12.17 -9.86
CA MET A 1 -0.13 10.95 -9.02
C MET A 1 -0.19 9.74 -9.93
N THR A 2 0.63 8.72 -9.69
CA THR A 2 0.48 7.40 -10.31
C THR A 2 0.04 6.37 -9.30
N ARG A 3 -0.79 5.42 -9.73
CA ARG A 3 -1.23 4.29 -8.90
C ARG A 3 -0.77 2.99 -9.55
N VAL A 4 -0.23 2.09 -8.73
CA VAL A 4 0.10 0.72 -9.13
C VAL A 4 -0.79 -0.24 -8.34
N MET A 5 -1.37 -1.21 -9.04
CA MET A 5 -2.30 -2.19 -8.51
C MET A 5 -2.13 -3.48 -9.31
N ASP A 6 -2.07 -4.61 -8.60
CA ASP A 6 -2.04 -5.90 -9.27
C ASP A 6 -3.39 -6.16 -9.98
N ALA A 7 -3.39 -7.05 -10.98
CA ALA A 7 -4.57 -7.32 -11.79
C ALA A 7 -5.77 -7.86 -10.98
N ASP A 8 -5.52 -8.53 -9.85
CA ASP A 8 -6.53 -9.07 -8.94
C ASP A 8 -6.90 -8.11 -7.78
N GLY A 9 -6.18 -7.00 -7.69
CA GLY A 9 -6.35 -5.95 -6.69
C GLY A 9 -7.66 -5.21 -6.87
N ARG A 10 -8.40 -5.05 -5.77
CA ARG A 10 -9.63 -4.25 -5.74
C ARG A 10 -9.49 -3.17 -4.68
N LEU A 11 -9.69 -1.92 -5.08
CA LEU A 11 -9.74 -0.80 -4.16
C LEU A 11 -11.17 -0.50 -3.73
N PRO A 12 -11.35 -0.04 -2.48
CA PRO A 12 -12.54 0.73 -2.09
C PRO A 12 -12.77 1.90 -3.04
N LYS A 13 -14.04 2.27 -3.27
CA LYS A 13 -14.41 3.33 -4.22
C LYS A 13 -13.86 4.71 -3.81
N ASP A 14 -13.79 4.91 -2.50
CA ASP A 14 -13.32 6.08 -1.75
C ASP A 14 -11.80 6.08 -1.53
N ALA A 15 -11.07 5.03 -1.91
CA ALA A 15 -9.63 4.92 -1.63
C ALA A 15 -8.81 6.09 -2.19
N VAL A 16 -9.23 6.66 -3.32
CA VAL A 16 -8.54 7.81 -3.91
C VAL A 16 -8.82 9.08 -3.11
N ASP A 17 -10.06 9.27 -2.67
CA ASP A 17 -10.48 10.44 -1.89
C ASP A 17 -9.78 10.48 -0.53
N GLU A 18 -9.53 9.32 0.07
CA GLU A 18 -8.77 9.18 1.33
C GLU A 18 -7.26 9.38 1.14
N VAL A 19 -6.70 8.95 0.01
CA VAL A 19 -5.25 8.99 -0.23
C VAL A 19 -4.79 10.35 -0.74
N LEU A 20 -5.60 11.04 -1.56
CA LEU A 20 -5.21 12.31 -2.18
C LEU A 20 -4.77 13.39 -1.16
N PRO A 21 -5.50 13.64 -0.06
CA PRO A 21 -5.11 14.64 0.94
C PRO A 21 -3.74 14.38 1.59
N LEU A 22 -3.29 13.12 1.64
CA LEU A 22 -1.95 12.79 2.17
C LEU A 22 -0.82 13.38 1.31
N PHE A 23 -1.10 13.72 0.06
CA PHE A 23 -0.15 14.38 -0.83
C PHE A 23 -0.20 15.92 -0.76
N ASP A 24 -1.05 16.49 0.09
CA ASP A 24 -0.99 17.93 0.38
C ASP A 24 0.26 18.27 1.21
N ASP A 25 0.81 17.29 1.94
CA ASP A 25 2.12 17.41 2.60
C ASP A 25 3.26 17.26 1.57
N PRO A 26 4.04 18.32 1.28
CA PRO A 26 5.05 18.32 0.21
C PRO A 26 6.13 17.21 0.30
N PRO A 27 6.61 16.81 1.49
CA PRO A 27 7.55 15.71 1.67
C PRO A 27 6.99 14.33 1.30
N VAL A 28 5.66 14.14 1.28
CA VAL A 28 5.06 12.84 0.95
C VAL A 28 5.28 12.53 -0.53
N GLY A 29 6.17 11.56 -0.78
CA GLY A 29 6.51 11.06 -2.12
C GLY A 29 5.65 9.87 -2.57
N GLY A 30 5.09 9.13 -1.63
CA GLY A 30 4.24 7.97 -1.93
C GLY A 30 3.49 7.46 -0.71
N VAL A 31 2.38 6.79 -0.96
CA VAL A 31 1.50 6.16 0.03
C VAL A 31 1.33 4.70 -0.34
N GLN A 32 1.50 3.82 0.65
CA GLN A 32 1.35 2.37 0.50
C GLN A 32 0.13 1.91 1.30
N LEU A 33 -0.89 1.41 0.62
CA LEU A 33 -2.01 0.76 1.29
C LEU A 33 -1.66 -0.67 1.71
N THR A 34 -2.34 -1.14 2.75
CA THR A 34 -2.23 -2.53 3.19
C THR A 34 -3.07 -3.43 2.29
N ALA A 35 -2.47 -4.49 1.76
CA ALA A 35 -3.18 -5.49 0.97
C ALA A 35 -3.85 -6.53 1.88
N ARG A 36 -5.02 -7.02 1.43
CA ARG A 36 -5.85 -7.96 2.20
C ARG A 36 -6.38 -9.07 1.28
N ILE A 37 -6.10 -10.32 1.63
CA ILE A 37 -6.70 -11.47 0.93
C ILE A 37 -8.18 -11.55 1.27
N ARG A 38 -9.03 -11.60 0.24
CA ARG A 38 -10.50 -11.60 0.37
C ARG A 38 -11.08 -13.00 0.58
N ASN A 39 -10.50 -14.00 -0.07
CA ASN A 39 -10.94 -15.39 0.07
C ASN A 39 -10.39 -15.94 1.39
N ARG A 40 -11.22 -16.03 2.43
CA ARG A 40 -10.86 -16.51 3.77
C ARG A 40 -11.93 -17.47 4.31
N THR A 41 -12.38 -18.36 3.45
CA THR A 41 -13.51 -19.26 3.73
C THR A 41 -13.07 -20.60 4.31
N SER A 42 -11.77 -20.91 4.26
CA SER A 42 -11.18 -22.14 4.79
C SER A 42 -9.96 -21.87 5.67
N TRP A 43 -9.59 -22.84 6.51
CA TRP A 43 -8.38 -22.79 7.32
C TRP A 43 -7.12 -22.51 6.50
N LEU A 44 -6.97 -23.15 5.34
CA LEU A 44 -5.83 -22.92 4.45
C LEU A 44 -5.78 -21.46 3.98
N THR A 45 -6.90 -20.90 3.53
CA THR A 45 -6.95 -19.51 3.07
C THR A 45 -6.79 -18.49 4.20
N MET A 46 -7.16 -18.86 5.42
CA MET A 46 -6.93 -18.05 6.62
C MET A 46 -5.45 -18.05 7.02
N LEU A 47 -4.78 -19.21 6.98
CA LEU A 47 -3.33 -19.33 7.18
C LEU A 47 -2.56 -18.53 6.12
N GLN A 48 -2.90 -18.69 4.84
CA GLN A 48 -2.31 -17.92 3.75
C GLN A 48 -2.49 -16.41 3.96
N ASN A 49 -3.67 -15.98 4.44
CA ASN A 49 -3.88 -14.58 4.74
C ASN A 49 -2.99 -14.08 5.89
N MET A 50 -2.76 -14.89 6.92
CA MET A 50 -1.86 -14.52 8.01
C MET A 50 -0.41 -14.46 7.54
N GLU A 51 0.02 -15.44 6.75
CA GLU A 51 1.34 -15.50 6.12
C GLU A 51 1.60 -14.27 5.23
N PHE A 52 0.59 -13.82 4.49
CA PHE A 52 0.72 -12.64 3.64
C PHE A 52 0.73 -11.32 4.45
N TRP A 53 -0.15 -11.22 5.44
CA TRP A 53 -0.32 -9.99 6.21
C TRP A 53 0.82 -9.73 7.20
N ALA A 54 1.29 -10.76 7.91
CA ALA A 54 2.26 -10.58 9.01
C ALA A 54 3.59 -9.96 8.56
N PRO A 55 4.27 -10.42 7.49
CA PRO A 55 5.48 -9.78 6.99
C PRO A 55 5.23 -8.35 6.51
N SER A 56 4.08 -8.11 5.86
CA SER A 56 3.70 -6.77 5.37
C SER A 56 3.54 -5.78 6.53
N ALA A 57 2.89 -6.19 7.62
CA ALA A 57 2.73 -5.39 8.82
C ALA A 57 4.08 -5.15 9.52
N ILE A 58 4.90 -6.18 9.70
CA ILE A 58 6.25 -6.07 10.28
C ILE A 58 7.08 -5.07 9.47
N CYS A 59 7.07 -5.15 8.14
CA CYS A 59 7.76 -4.20 7.27
C CYS A 59 7.24 -2.76 7.42
N GLN A 60 5.92 -2.56 7.60
CA GLN A 60 5.37 -1.22 7.87
C GLN A 60 5.88 -0.66 9.20
N PHE A 61 5.86 -1.46 10.28
CA PHE A 61 6.39 -1.03 11.57
C PHE A 61 7.90 -0.79 11.53
N ALA A 62 8.66 -1.66 10.86
CA ALA A 62 10.10 -1.50 10.70
C ALA A 62 10.46 -0.21 9.95
N ARG A 63 9.70 0.14 8.91
CA ARG A 63 9.87 1.41 8.18
C ARG A 63 9.66 2.63 9.08
N ALA A 64 8.59 2.62 9.89
CA ALA A 64 8.33 3.69 10.85
C ALA A 64 9.46 3.80 11.89
N ALA A 65 9.97 2.67 12.39
CA ALA A 65 11.04 2.65 13.39
C ALA A 65 12.41 3.05 12.84
N THR A 66 12.69 2.79 11.55
CA THR A 66 14.00 3.01 10.92
C THR A 66 14.04 4.24 10.02
N ALA A 67 12.92 4.97 9.89
CA ALA A 67 12.74 6.08 8.94
C ALA A 67 13.06 5.68 7.48
N THR A 68 12.84 4.43 7.12
CA THR A 68 13.03 3.93 5.75
C THR A 68 11.71 3.95 4.98
N VAL A 69 11.79 4.16 3.66
CA VAL A 69 10.63 4.17 2.77
C VAL A 69 10.80 3.09 1.71
N SER A 70 9.75 2.30 1.49
CA SER A 70 9.67 1.32 0.42
C SER A 70 8.20 1.10 0.05
N LEU A 71 7.95 0.74 -1.20
CA LEU A 71 6.63 0.49 -1.75
C LEU A 71 6.60 -0.93 -2.29
N ALA A 72 5.49 -1.63 -2.04
CA ALA A 72 5.37 -3.07 -2.27
C ALA A 72 4.76 -3.42 -3.64
N GLY A 73 4.49 -2.42 -4.49
CA GLY A 73 3.96 -2.60 -5.85
C GLY A 73 2.43 -2.65 -5.94
N ASN A 74 1.74 -3.30 -5.02
CA ASN A 74 0.27 -3.38 -5.02
C ASN A 74 -0.36 -2.36 -4.05
N GLY A 75 -1.38 -1.61 -4.48
CA GLY A 75 -1.99 -0.59 -3.62
C GLY A 75 -1.09 0.63 -3.37
N GLN A 76 -0.16 0.87 -4.29
CA GLN A 76 0.83 1.93 -4.20
C GLN A 76 0.34 3.18 -4.93
N PHE A 77 0.55 4.32 -4.30
CA PHE A 77 0.34 5.64 -4.87
C PHE A 77 1.63 6.43 -4.79
N THR A 78 2.04 7.09 -5.87
CA THR A 78 3.26 7.89 -5.92
C THR A 78 2.99 9.27 -6.51
N ARG A 79 3.65 10.28 -5.94
CA ARG A 79 3.63 11.63 -6.50
C ARG A 79 4.36 11.56 -7.84
N LEU A 80 3.67 11.97 -8.90
CA LEU A 80 4.32 12.18 -10.18
C LEU A 80 4.99 13.55 -10.08
N LYS A 81 6.28 13.58 -9.75
CA LYS A 81 7.09 14.78 -9.96
C LYS A 81 7.34 14.84 -11.46
N HIS A 82 7.05 15.95 -12.13
CA HIS A 82 7.70 16.19 -13.43
C HIS A 82 9.20 16.06 -13.18
N ALA A 83 9.86 15.15 -13.90
CA ALA A 83 11.30 15.19 -13.99
C ALA A 83 11.71 16.52 -14.63
N CYS A 84 12.75 17.15 -14.08
CA CYS A 84 13.45 18.35 -14.57
C CYS A 84 12.78 19.72 -14.35
N PRO A 85 13.56 20.76 -13.99
CA PRO A 85 14.14 21.70 -14.95
C PRO A 85 15.23 21.07 -15.82
#